data_AF-R5QSK6-F1
#
_entry.id   AF-R5QSK6-F1
#
_cell.length_a   1.000
_cell.length_b   1.000
_cell.length_c   1.000
_cell.angle_alpha   90.00
_cell.angle_beta   90.00
_cell.angle_gamma   90.00
#
_symmetry.space_group_name_H-M   'P 1'
#
loop_
_entity.id
_entity.type
_entity.pdbx_description
1 polymer ?
#
loop_
_entity_poly.entity_id
_entity_poly.type
_entity_poly.pdbx_seq_one_letter_code
_entity_poly.pdbx_strand_id
1 'polypeptide(L)'
;MRRKYNREQKEYIETKKALEALEAREKEMEAAFVKSLGVVNEDGTVPSRTWAIDDDSIADQAIDDFGALVEDCGLWAELCKAKEEFQAAEEKLVNYAISLVPCRREREILTTSASNLKYRIKIIETVMKFDSTL
;
A
#
# COMPACT_ATOMS: atom_id res chain seq x y z
N MET A 1 -9.88 21.31 -18.21
CA MET A 1 -8.92 20.43 -18.93
C MET A 1 -8.73 19.17 -18.09
N ARG A 2 -8.92 17.96 -18.64
CA ARG A 2 -8.69 16.71 -17.90
C ARG A 2 -7.18 16.47 -17.83
N ARG A 3 -6.59 16.37 -16.63
CA ARG A 3 -5.15 16.12 -16.45
C ARG A 3 -4.75 14.86 -17.22
N LYS A 4 -3.69 14.94 -18.02
CA LYS A 4 -3.20 13.80 -18.82
C LYS A 4 -1.97 13.21 -18.15
N TYR A 5 -2.13 11.99 -17.65
CA TYR A 5 -1.04 11.22 -17.06
C TYR A 5 -0.19 10.56 -18.14
N ASN A 6 1.13 10.57 -17.97
CA ASN A 6 2.06 9.77 -18.76
C ASN A 6 2.00 8.30 -18.33
N ARG A 7 2.85 7.47 -18.91
CA ARG A 7 2.89 6.04 -18.63
C ARG A 7 3.24 5.76 -17.17
N GLU A 8 4.29 6.39 -16.64
CA GLU A 8 4.79 6.15 -15.29
C GLU A 8 3.80 6.61 -14.20
N GLN A 9 3.13 7.75 -14.41
CA GLN A 9 2.06 8.24 -13.55
C GLN A 9 0.84 7.30 -13.57
N LYS A 10 0.47 6.76 -14.75
CA LYS A 10 -0.63 5.79 -14.86
C LYS A 10 -0.29 4.48 -14.16
N GLU A 11 0.90 3.94 -14.40
CA GLU A 11 1.37 2.69 -13.78
C GLU A 11 1.37 2.82 -12.25
N TYR A 12 1.85 3.94 -11.70
CA TYR A 12 1.75 4.24 -10.27
C TYR A 12 0.31 4.27 -9.75
N ILE A 13 -0.61 4.93 -10.46
CA ILE A 13 -2.03 4.99 -10.04
C ILE A 13 -2.66 3.60 -10.06
N GLU A 14 -2.44 2.83 -11.13
CA GLU A 14 -3.07 1.53 -11.35
C GLU A 14 -2.58 0.50 -10.33
N THR A 15 -1.27 0.41 -10.12
CA THR A 15 -0.67 -0.49 -9.11
C THR A 15 -1.07 -0.10 -7.69
N LYS A 16 -1.10 1.20 -7.37
CA LYS A 16 -1.60 1.69 -6.07
C LYS A 16 -3.04 1.27 -5.83
N LYS A 17 -3.91 1.47 -6.82
CA LYS A 17 -5.32 1.11 -6.71
C LYS A 17 -5.51 -0.40 -6.57
N ALA A 18 -4.70 -1.20 -7.26
CA ALA A 18 -4.74 -2.66 -7.14
C ALA A 18 -4.34 -3.11 -5.73
N LEU A 19 -3.27 -2.54 -5.17
CA LEU A 19 -2.84 -2.82 -3.80
C LEU A 19 -3.92 -2.40 -2.78
N GLU A 20 -4.45 -1.18 -2.88
CA GLU A 20 -5.51 -0.68 -1.99
C GLU A 20 -6.77 -1.56 -2.02
N ALA A 21 -7.12 -2.12 -3.19
CA ALA A 21 -8.25 -3.04 -3.32
C ALA A 21 -8.00 -4.39 -2.63
N LEU A 22 -6.77 -4.93 -2.71
CA LEU A 22 -6.40 -6.16 -2.01
C LEU A 22 -6.34 -5.95 -0.50
N GLU A 23 -5.78 -4.84 -0.03
CA GLU A 23 -5.78 -4.48 1.39
C GLU A 23 -7.20 -4.28 1.93
N ALA A 24 -8.12 -3.71 1.14
CA ALA A 24 -9.52 -3.61 1.52
C ALA A 24 -10.18 -4.99 1.63
N ARG A 25 -9.90 -5.89 0.68
CA ARG A 25 -10.40 -7.28 0.71
C ARG A 25 -9.89 -8.06 1.92
N GLU A 26 -8.60 -7.97 2.24
CA GLU A 26 -8.02 -8.56 3.46
C GLU A 26 -8.71 -8.01 4.70
N LYS A 27 -8.91 -6.69 4.73
CA LYS A 27 -9.56 -6.02 5.86
C LYS A 27 -11.00 -6.48 6.09
N GLU A 28 -11.77 -6.67 5.02
CA GLU A 28 -13.13 -7.19 5.07
C GLU A 28 -13.17 -8.67 5.48
N MET A 29 -12.21 -9.46 4.97
CA MET A 29 -12.06 -10.87 5.34
C MET A 29 -11.76 -11.04 6.83
N GLU A 30 -10.85 -10.23 7.39
CA GLU A 30 -10.52 -10.24 8.83
C GLU A 30 -11.75 -9.90 9.67
N ALA A 31 -12.48 -8.84 9.30
CA ALA A 31 -13.68 -8.44 10.03
C ALA A 31 -14.76 -9.53 10.00
N ALA A 32 -14.92 -10.24 8.87
CA ALA A 32 -15.84 -11.37 8.76
C ALA A 32 -15.37 -12.57 9.60
N PHE A 33 -14.07 -12.86 9.59
CA PHE A 33 -13.46 -13.91 10.40
C PHE A 33 -13.66 -13.64 11.89
N VAL A 34 -13.29 -12.46 12.39
CA VAL A 34 -13.44 -12.09 13.80
C VAL A 34 -14.90 -12.15 14.23
N LYS A 35 -15.82 -11.66 13.40
CA LYS A 35 -17.27 -11.77 13.66
C LYS A 35 -17.73 -13.22 13.78
N SER A 36 -17.13 -14.14 13.02
CA SER A 36 -17.47 -15.56 13.07
C SER A 36 -17.03 -16.26 14.35
N LEU A 37 -16.04 -15.72 15.07
CA LEU A 37 -15.58 -16.25 16.36
C LEU A 37 -16.61 -16.04 17.49
N GLY A 38 -17.56 -15.11 17.31
CA GLY A 38 -18.59 -14.81 18.31
C GLY A 38 -18.07 -14.17 19.59
N VAL A 39 -16.86 -13.60 19.56
CA VAL A 39 -16.23 -12.93 20.69
C VAL A 39 -16.88 -11.57 20.95
N VAL A 40 -17.04 -11.24 22.23
CA VAL A 40 -17.48 -9.94 22.72
C VAL A 40 -16.49 -9.48 23.77
N ASN A 41 -15.97 -8.27 23.60
CA ASN A 41 -15.00 -7.64 24.50
C ASN A 41 -15.63 -7.29 25.86
N GLU A 42 -14.81 -6.96 26.86
CA GLU A 42 -15.28 -6.69 28.23
C GLU A 42 -16.25 -5.49 28.28
N ASP A 43 -16.06 -4.53 27.37
CA ASP A 43 -16.90 -3.35 27.21
C ASP A 43 -18.22 -3.62 26.44
N GLY A 44 -18.45 -4.87 26.03
CA GLY A 44 -19.62 -5.29 25.27
C GLY A 44 -19.53 -5.06 23.77
N THR A 45 -18.39 -4.60 23.25
CA THR A 45 -18.18 -4.39 21.81
C THR A 45 -17.83 -5.70 21.10
N VAL A 46 -18.14 -5.79 19.80
CA VAL A 46 -17.67 -6.88 18.94
C VAL A 46 -16.42 -6.40 18.21
N PRO A 47 -15.27 -7.08 18.36
CA PRO A 47 -14.04 -6.66 17.72
C PRO A 47 -14.17 -6.76 16.19
N SER A 48 -13.45 -5.88 15.48
CA SER A 48 -13.41 -5.85 14.01
C SER A 48 -12.07 -6.32 13.44
N ARG A 49 -11.12 -6.64 14.32
CA ARG A 49 -9.75 -7.04 14.04
C ARG A 49 -9.31 -8.08 15.06
N THR A 50 -8.40 -8.98 14.68
CA THR A 50 -7.89 -10.04 15.56
C THR A 50 -7.17 -9.44 16.77
N TRP A 51 -6.35 -8.40 16.53
CA TRP A 51 -5.64 -7.65 17.58
C TRP A 51 -6.54 -6.75 18.45
N ALA A 52 -7.82 -6.60 18.10
CA ALA A 52 -8.77 -5.81 18.88
C ALA A 52 -9.60 -6.68 19.86
N ILE A 53 -9.31 -7.98 19.95
CA ILE A 53 -9.88 -8.89 20.94
C ILE A 53 -9.19 -8.63 22.29
N ASP A 54 -9.96 -8.43 23.36
CA ASP A 54 -9.40 -8.11 24.69
C ASP A 54 -8.66 -9.27 25.36
N ASP A 55 -9.09 -10.52 25.11
CA ASP A 55 -8.43 -11.70 25.64
C ASP A 55 -7.19 -12.02 24.78
N ASP A 56 -6.00 -11.76 25.33
CA ASP A 56 -4.72 -11.97 24.64
C ASP A 56 -4.57 -13.40 24.07
N SER A 57 -5.03 -14.43 24.77
CA SER A 57 -4.91 -15.81 24.28
C SER A 57 -5.82 -16.07 23.09
N ILE A 58 -7.01 -15.47 23.07
CA ILE A 58 -7.93 -15.55 21.93
C ILE A 58 -7.38 -14.70 20.77
N ALA A 59 -6.83 -13.52 21.06
CA ALA A 59 -6.24 -12.63 20.07
C ALA A 59 -5.06 -13.30 19.35
N ASP A 60 -4.12 -13.88 20.09
CA ASP A 60 -2.95 -14.58 19.53
C ASP A 60 -3.38 -15.72 18.61
N GLN A 61 -4.30 -16.58 19.06
CA GLN A 61 -4.80 -17.68 18.23
C GLN A 61 -5.55 -17.16 16.99
N ALA A 62 -6.36 -16.11 17.14
CA ALA A 62 -7.08 -15.51 16.01
C ALA A 62 -6.13 -14.88 14.99
N ILE A 63 -4.99 -14.31 15.42
CA ILE A 63 -3.95 -13.80 14.52
C ILE A 63 -3.34 -14.94 13.70
N ASP A 64 -2.96 -16.04 14.34
CA ASP A 64 -2.37 -17.20 13.67
C ASP A 64 -3.37 -17.85 12.70
N ASP A 65 -4.61 -18.08 13.15
CA ASP A 65 -5.66 -18.69 12.33
C ASP A 65 -6.02 -17.82 11.12
N PHE A 66 -6.12 -16.50 11.31
CA PHE A 66 -6.38 -15.58 10.21
C PHE A 66 -5.19 -15.50 9.24
N GLY A 67 -3.96 -15.51 9.76
CA GLY A 67 -2.74 -15.57 8.94
C GLY A 67 -2.75 -16.80 8.03
N ALA A 68 -3.02 -17.98 8.60
CA ALA A 68 -3.15 -19.23 7.85
C ALA A 68 -4.27 -19.16 6.79
N LEU A 69 -5.43 -18.58 7.13
CA LEU A 69 -6.54 -18.40 6.19
C LEU A 69 -6.15 -17.53 4.98
N VAL A 70 -5.44 -16.42 5.22
CA VAL A 70 -4.99 -15.50 4.17
C VAL A 70 -3.93 -16.15 3.28
N GLU A 71 -3.06 -16.99 3.84
CA GLU A 71 -2.11 -17.81 3.09
C GLU A 71 -2.82 -18.88 2.24
N ASP A 72 -3.71 -19.67 2.83
CA ASP A 72 -4.41 -20.79 2.19
C ASP A 72 -5.29 -20.34 1.02
N CYS A 73 -5.94 -19.19 1.14
CA CYS A 73 -6.74 -18.63 0.05
C CYS A 73 -5.92 -17.90 -1.02
N GLY A 74 -4.60 -17.82 -0.86
CA GLY A 74 -3.67 -17.19 -1.79
C GLY A 74 -3.61 -15.66 -1.73
N LEU A 75 -4.41 -15.02 -0.87
CA LEU A 75 -4.47 -13.56 -0.75
C LEU A 75 -3.13 -12.98 -0.28
N TRP A 76 -2.39 -13.69 0.58
CA TRP A 76 -1.04 -13.28 0.98
C TRP A 76 -0.10 -13.13 -0.22
N ALA A 77 -0.08 -14.12 -1.11
CA ALA A 77 0.77 -14.09 -2.30
C ALA A 77 0.35 -12.97 -3.26
N GLU A 78 -0.95 -12.72 -3.42
CA GLU A 78 -1.46 -11.59 -4.21
C GLU A 78 -1.01 -10.25 -3.62
N LEU A 79 -1.10 -10.07 -2.30
CA LEU A 79 -0.64 -8.86 -1.60
C LEU A 79 0.86 -8.64 -1.73
N CYS A 80 1.67 -9.68 -1.53
CA CYS A 80 3.13 -9.61 -1.71
C CYS A 80 3.48 -9.14 -3.11
N LYS A 81 2.88 -9.77 -4.13
CA LYS A 81 3.10 -9.40 -5.54
C LYS A 81 2.66 -7.97 -5.83
N ALA A 82 1.48 -7.55 -5.35
CA ALA A 82 0.98 -6.19 -5.56
C ALA A 82 1.88 -5.13 -4.88
N LYS A 83 2.45 -5.44 -3.70
CA LYS A 83 3.42 -4.57 -3.02
C LYS A 83 4.70 -4.42 -3.84
N GLU A 84 5.23 -5.51 -4.39
CA GLU A 84 6.41 -5.47 -5.26
C GLU A 84 6.15 -4.67 -6.55
N GLU A 85 4.99 -4.89 -7.20
CA GLU A 85 4.60 -4.16 -8.41
C GLU A 85 4.41 -2.67 -8.13
N PHE A 86 3.77 -2.31 -7.01
CA PHE A 86 3.60 -0.92 -6.59
C PHE A 86 4.95 -0.26 -6.28
N GLN A 87 5.85 -0.95 -5.57
CA GLN A 87 7.20 -0.45 -5.28
C GLN A 87 7.99 -0.22 -6.57
N ALA A 88 7.91 -1.13 -7.53
CA ALA A 88 8.56 -0.99 -8.82
C ALA A 88 7.99 0.19 -9.64
N ALA A 89 6.66 0.38 -9.64
CA ALA A 89 6.01 1.50 -10.29
C ALA A 89 6.39 2.86 -9.65
N GLU A 90 6.46 2.90 -8.32
CA GLU A 90 6.93 4.07 -7.58
C GLU A 90 8.37 4.42 -7.94
N GLU A 91 9.26 3.43 -8.01
CA GLU A 91 10.66 3.63 -8.39
C GLU A 91 10.80 4.15 -9.82
N LYS A 92 10.02 3.64 -10.77
CA LYS A 92 9.97 4.17 -12.13
C LYS A 92 9.51 5.63 -12.14
N LEU A 93 8.48 5.97 -11.36
CA LEU A 93 7.95 7.33 -11.28
C LEU A 93 8.96 8.32 -10.69
N VAL A 94 9.67 7.92 -9.64
CA VAL A 94 10.74 8.73 -9.03
C VAL A 94 11.88 8.94 -10.01
N ASN A 95 12.34 7.89 -10.70
CA ASN A 95 13.40 8.00 -11.70
C ASN A 95 12.98 8.89 -12.88
N TYR A 96 11.72 8.78 -13.32
CA TYR A 96 11.16 9.69 -14.31
C TYR A 96 11.18 11.15 -13.82
N ALA A 97 10.73 11.42 -12.59
CA ALA A 97 10.73 12.76 -12.01
C ALA A 97 12.15 13.37 -11.96
N ILE A 98 13.15 12.58 -11.58
CA ILE A 98 14.55 13.00 -11.55
C ILE A 98 15.07 13.26 -12.97
N SER A 99 14.68 12.44 -13.95
CA SER A 99 15.10 12.60 -15.35
C SER A 99 14.64 13.92 -15.99
N LEU A 100 13.53 14.49 -15.50
CA LEU A 100 13.02 15.79 -15.95
C LEU A 100 13.90 16.96 -15.52
N VAL A 101 14.78 16.78 -14.53
CA VAL A 101 15.63 17.84 -14.01
C VAL A 101 16.82 18.04 -14.95
N PRO A 102 16.98 19.23 -15.57
CA PRO A 102 18.01 19.44 -16.59
C PRO A 102 19.44 19.39 -16.03
N CYS A 103 19.65 19.92 -14.82
CA CYS A 103 20.97 20.04 -14.21
C CYS A 103 21.43 18.72 -13.57
N ARG A 104 22.63 18.26 -13.95
CA ARG A 104 23.20 17.01 -13.42
C ARG A 104 23.37 17.02 -11.91
N ARG A 105 23.86 18.13 -11.33
CA ARG A 105 24.11 18.24 -9.89
C ARG A 105 22.81 18.10 -9.08
N GLU A 106 21.73 18.70 -9.55
CA GLU A 106 20.42 18.61 -8.90
C GLU A 106 19.85 17.19 -9.00
N ARG A 107 20.05 16.51 -10.14
CA ARG A 107 19.69 15.07 -10.26
C ARG A 107 20.40 14.22 -9.21
N GLU A 108 21.71 14.38 -9.04
CA GLU A 108 22.49 13.62 -8.05
C GLU A 108 22.01 13.87 -6.61
N ILE A 109 21.68 15.13 -6.27
CA ILE A 109 21.10 15.49 -4.97
C ILE A 109 19.73 14.84 -4.78
N LEU A 110 18.87 14.85 -5.81
CA LEU A 110 17.54 14.26 -5.74
C LEU A 110 17.58 12.73 -5.66
N THR A 111 18.46 12.07 -6.41
CA THR A 111 18.69 10.62 -6.30
C THR A 111 19.08 10.24 -4.87
N THR A 112 20.01 10.99 -4.27
CA THR A 112 20.41 10.75 -2.87
C THR A 112 19.23 11.00 -1.92
N SER A 113 18.49 12.10 -2.13
CA SER A 113 17.37 12.50 -1.29
C SER A 113 16.19 11.53 -1.39
N ALA A 114 16.00 10.87 -2.53
CA ALA A 114 14.91 9.91 -2.75
C ALA A 114 15.02 8.65 -1.88
N SER A 115 16.19 8.38 -1.28
CA SER A 115 16.34 7.33 -0.26
C SER A 115 15.62 7.68 1.06
N ASN A 116 15.35 8.96 1.30
CA ASN A 116 14.59 9.42 2.45
C ASN A 116 13.09 9.51 2.09
N LEU A 117 12.26 8.79 2.85
CA LEU A 117 10.82 8.69 2.62
C LEU A 117 10.12 10.04 2.49
N LYS A 118 10.47 11.02 3.33
CA LYS A 118 9.86 12.37 3.31
C LYS A 118 10.10 13.09 1.98
N TYR A 119 11.32 12.99 1.44
CA TYR A 119 11.64 13.62 0.17
C TYR A 119 11.10 12.82 -1.02
N ARG A 120 11.11 11.49 -0.92
CA ARG A 120 10.50 10.60 -1.92
C ARG A 120 9.02 10.92 -2.14
N ILE A 121 8.24 11.03 -1.06
CA ILE A 121 6.82 11.42 -1.12
C ILE A 121 6.66 12.78 -1.82
N LYS A 122 7.49 13.78 -1.47
CA LYS A 122 7.44 15.10 -2.11
C LYS A 122 7.74 15.05 -3.61
N ILE A 123 8.69 14.22 -4.03
CA ILE A 123 9.02 14.01 -5.45
C ILE A 123 7.80 13.43 -6.17
N ILE A 124 7.18 12.38 -5.62
CA ILE A 124 5.98 11.74 -6.17
C ILE A 124 4.83 12.73 -6.26
N GLU A 125 4.50 13.44 -5.17
CA GLU A 125 3.44 14.46 -5.16
C GLU A 125 3.66 15.55 -6.21
N THR A 126 4.92 15.94 -6.42
CA THR A 126 5.29 16.97 -7.40
C THR A 126 5.11 16.45 -8.82
N VAL A 127 5.66 15.28 -9.14
CA VAL A 127 5.55 14.72 -10.50
C VAL A 127 4.11 14.34 -10.84
N MET A 128 3.31 13.88 -9.87
CA MET A 128 1.88 13.63 -10.05
C MET A 128 1.09 14.92 -10.35
N LYS A 129 1.67 16.09 -10.04
CA LYS A 129 1.06 17.38 -10.37
C LYS A 129 1.37 17.86 -11.80
N PHE A 130 2.41 17.33 -12.44
CA PHE A 130 2.78 17.74 -13.80
C PHE A 130 1.81 17.20 -14.84
N ASP A 131 1.36 18.09 -15.72
CA ASP A 131 0.63 17.72 -16.94
C ASP A 131 1.68 17.32 -17.98
N SER A 132 1.64 16.07 -18.44
CA SER A 132 2.74 15.47 -19.20
C SER A 132 2.60 15.64 -20.72
N THR A 133 1.82 16.62 -21.19
CA THR A 133 1.82 17.02 -22.60
C THR A 133 3.02 17.92 -22.88
N LEU A 134 4.19 17.29 -23.01
CA LEU A 134 5.26 17.81 -23.86
C LEU A 134 5.17 17.11 -25.23
#